data_AF-A0A1W1ZVR1-F1
#
_entry.id   AF-A0A1W1ZVR1-F1
#
_cell.length_a   1.000
_cell.length_b   1.000
_cell.length_c   1.000
_cell.angle_alpha   90.00
_cell.angle_beta   90.00
_cell.angle_gamma   90.00
#
_symmetry.space_group_name_H-M   'P 1'
#
loop_
_entity.id
_entity.type
_entity.pdbx_description
1 polymer ?
#
loop_
_entity_poly.entity_id
_entity_poly.type
_entity_poly.pdbx_seq_one_letter_code
_entity_poly.pdbx_strand_id
1 'polypeptide(L)'
;MKKFIAVSLSAAMVLSLAACGNNGQTGGTTASIVPATTPATSATEATEASETEATEATIATLSDDEALEKSEGVMTYAEYAEAAIDDEVVIEAYVQAKQSWWEDKATVYLQDPDGAYFCYDMECSEEDYDLLVEGQKIKVTGFKSEWSGEVEIIDATFEIEDGLWISEPVDATDLLGTDELIDLQNQRVSFSEMTVVSVEFKNEQPGDDIYVTLSLDDEEYEFCLEYYLNGDDADFYDLVSNLEEGDVVDVEGFLYWYEGPNTHITSVTVVESASDAEDNEDADEVDAEETTDESVEESEEA
;
A
#
# COMPACT_ATOMS: atom_id res chain seq x y z
N MET A 1 13.99 16.45 36.83
CA MET A 1 15.20 17.30 36.67
C MET A 1 15.82 16.96 35.33
N LYS A 2 15.72 17.87 34.36
CA LYS A 2 16.25 17.77 32.99
C LYS A 2 17.77 17.78 32.98
N LYS A 3 18.41 16.89 32.20
CA LYS A 3 19.75 17.12 31.62
C LYS A 3 19.86 16.46 30.24
N PHE A 4 19.67 17.29 29.22
CA PHE A 4 20.14 17.08 27.85
C PHE A 4 21.67 17.11 27.82
N ILE A 5 22.29 16.20 27.04
CA ILE A 5 23.69 16.33 26.61
C ILE A 5 23.67 16.31 25.08
N ALA A 6 23.85 17.50 24.50
CA ALA A 6 24.18 17.68 23.08
C ALA A 6 25.70 17.84 22.97
N VAL A 7 26.33 17.05 22.10
CA VAL A 7 27.76 17.17 21.76
C VAL A 7 27.85 17.75 20.35
N SER A 8 28.14 19.05 20.28
CA SER A 8 28.51 19.75 19.05
C SER A 8 30.02 19.64 18.84
N LEU A 9 30.48 19.03 17.75
CA LEU A 9 31.87 19.05 17.34
C LEU A 9 32.06 20.06 16.20
N SER A 10 32.70 21.18 16.49
CA SER A 10 33.10 22.19 15.50
C SER A 10 34.56 22.57 15.74
N ALA A 11 35.38 22.38 14.71
CA ALA A 11 36.68 23.03 14.50
C ALA A 11 36.84 23.12 12.97
N ALA A 12 36.67 24.27 12.29
CA ALA A 12 37.52 25.47 12.30
C ALA A 12 39.01 25.09 12.12
N MET A 13 39.79 25.61 11.18
CA MET A 13 39.68 26.78 10.31
C MET A 13 40.96 26.83 9.41
N VAL A 14 40.92 27.64 8.34
CA VAL A 14 42.03 28.55 7.91
C VAL A 14 43.22 27.92 7.10
N LEU A 15 43.78 28.49 6.01
CA LEU A 15 43.67 29.78 5.29
C LEU A 15 44.21 29.61 3.85
N SER A 16 43.50 30.23 2.90
CA SER A 16 43.92 31.06 1.75
C SER A 16 45.23 30.78 0.97
N LEU A 17 45.14 30.91 -0.37
CA LEU A 17 45.76 32.03 -1.10
C LEU A 17 45.11 32.16 -2.50
N ALA A 18 44.72 33.39 -2.82
CA ALA A 18 44.24 33.82 -4.13
C ALA A 18 45.43 34.10 -5.08
N ALA A 19 45.27 33.81 -6.38
CA ALA A 19 45.92 34.58 -7.43
C ALA A 19 45.24 34.38 -8.80
N CYS A 20 44.80 35.51 -9.32
CA CYS A 20 44.27 35.88 -10.63
C CYS A 20 44.85 35.16 -11.87
N GLY A 21 44.00 35.03 -12.89
CA GLY A 21 44.22 35.82 -14.11
C GLY A 21 44.58 35.09 -15.41
N ASN A 22 43.52 34.73 -16.15
CA ASN A 22 43.27 35.08 -17.56
C ASN A 22 44.09 34.48 -18.73
N ASN A 23 43.34 34.30 -19.83
CA ASN A 23 43.69 34.10 -21.24
C ASN A 23 44.14 32.71 -21.74
N GLY A 24 43.19 32.00 -22.35
CA GLY A 24 43.02 32.10 -23.81
C GLY A 24 44.11 31.51 -24.71
N GLN A 25 43.74 30.36 -25.30
CA GLN A 25 43.94 29.96 -26.69
C GLN A 25 45.28 29.32 -27.13
N THR A 26 45.11 28.06 -27.58
CA THR A 26 45.76 27.36 -28.70
C THR A 26 47.26 27.11 -28.73
N GLY A 27 47.59 25.82 -28.79
CA GLY A 27 48.07 25.26 -30.06
C GLY A 27 49.48 24.66 -30.05
N GLY A 28 49.55 23.34 -30.20
CA GLY A 28 50.47 22.75 -31.16
C GLY A 28 51.56 21.82 -30.63
N THR A 29 51.50 20.59 -31.13
CA THR A 29 52.54 19.97 -32.00
C THR A 29 53.24 18.74 -31.41
N THR A 30 53.22 17.67 -32.24
CA THR A 30 54.15 16.52 -32.33
C THR A 30 54.20 15.57 -31.13
N ALA A 31 54.32 14.24 -31.25
CA ALA A 31 54.87 13.35 -32.27
C ALA A 31 54.31 11.92 -31.94
N SER A 32 53.80 11.13 -32.90
CA SER A 32 54.56 10.10 -33.64
C SER A 32 54.40 8.65 -33.10
N ILE A 33 53.96 7.76 -34.01
CA ILE A 33 54.19 6.28 -34.16
C ILE A 33 53.65 5.32 -33.08
N VAL A 34 52.45 4.69 -33.20
CA VAL A 34 52.05 3.39 -33.87
C VAL A 34 53.07 2.22 -33.83
N PRO A 35 52.66 0.93 -33.98
CA PRO A 35 51.43 0.20 -33.60
C PRO A 35 51.69 -1.26 -33.09
N ALA A 36 50.65 -1.98 -32.65
CA ALA A 36 50.47 -3.44 -32.85
C ALA A 36 49.03 -3.81 -32.43
N THR A 37 48.07 -3.91 -33.37
CA THR A 37 47.65 -5.12 -34.12
C THR A 37 46.86 -6.13 -33.29
N THR A 38 45.53 -5.99 -33.41
CA THR A 38 44.43 -6.97 -33.64
C THR A 38 44.77 -8.48 -33.71
N PRO A 39 43.82 -9.39 -33.38
CA PRO A 39 42.57 -9.53 -34.14
C PRO A 39 41.28 -9.73 -33.34
N ALA A 40 40.20 -9.27 -33.97
CA ALA A 40 38.83 -9.61 -33.68
C ALA A 40 38.57 -11.10 -34.01
N THR A 41 37.77 -11.74 -33.16
CA THR A 41 37.17 -13.06 -33.44
C THR A 41 35.68 -12.85 -33.69
N SER A 42 35.20 -13.40 -34.80
CA SER A 42 33.79 -13.65 -35.05
C SER A 42 33.38 -14.95 -34.35
N ALA A 43 32.19 -14.99 -33.77
CA ALA A 43 31.43 -16.21 -33.56
C ALA A 43 29.94 -15.87 -33.57
N THR A 44 29.25 -16.44 -34.55
CA THR A 44 27.81 -16.55 -34.68
C THR A 44 27.46 -17.97 -34.28
N GLU A 45 26.49 -18.16 -33.39
CA GLU A 45 25.73 -19.40 -33.06
C GLU A 45 25.11 -19.16 -31.67
N ALA A 46 23.93 -19.60 -31.28
CA ALA A 46 22.79 -20.19 -31.94
C ALA A 46 21.62 -19.96 -30.96
N THR A 47 20.46 -19.56 -31.47
CA THR A 47 19.25 -19.39 -30.67
C THR A 47 18.66 -20.78 -30.42
N GLU A 48 18.82 -21.30 -29.20
CA GLU A 48 18.00 -22.40 -28.70
C GLU A 48 16.81 -21.81 -27.97
N ALA A 49 15.62 -22.06 -28.53
CA ALA A 49 14.35 -21.89 -27.83
C ALA A 49 14.29 -23.02 -26.78
N SER A 50 14.44 -22.65 -25.51
CA SER A 50 14.05 -23.51 -24.41
C SER A 50 12.54 -23.34 -24.22
N GLU A 51 11.79 -24.40 -24.46
CA GLU A 51 10.40 -24.52 -24.04
C GLU A 51 10.35 -24.38 -22.53
N THR A 52 9.77 -23.28 -22.04
CA THR A 52 9.36 -23.13 -20.65
C THR A 52 8.14 -24.02 -20.46
N GLU A 53 8.33 -25.18 -19.83
CA GLU A 53 7.22 -25.88 -19.19
C GLU A 53 6.78 -25.01 -18.01
N ALA A 54 5.67 -24.29 -18.20
CA ALA A 54 4.90 -23.74 -17.10
C ALA A 54 4.37 -24.93 -16.30
N THR A 55 5.02 -25.23 -15.18
CA THR A 55 4.41 -26.04 -14.12
C THR A 55 3.27 -25.21 -13.53
N GLU A 56 2.04 -25.44 -14.01
CA GLU A 56 0.85 -25.12 -13.24
C GLU A 56 0.97 -25.86 -11.90
N ALA A 57 1.30 -25.12 -10.84
CA ALA A 57 1.12 -25.59 -9.48
C ALA A 57 -0.38 -25.81 -9.28
N THR A 58 -0.82 -27.06 -9.39
CA THR A 58 -2.17 -27.44 -9.02
C THR A 58 -2.30 -27.31 -7.51
N ILE A 59 -2.82 -26.17 -7.05
CA ILE A 59 -3.28 -26.00 -5.66
C ILE A 59 -4.37 -27.05 -5.45
N ALA A 60 -4.11 -28.02 -4.58
CA ALA A 60 -5.09 -29.04 -4.25
C ALA A 60 -6.27 -28.36 -3.53
N THR A 61 -7.48 -28.56 -4.05
CA THR A 61 -8.69 -28.06 -3.39
C THR A 61 -8.94 -28.90 -2.13
N LEU A 62 -8.50 -28.40 -0.98
CA LEU A 62 -8.84 -28.92 0.35
C LEU A 62 -10.28 -28.52 0.71
N SER A 63 -10.87 -29.20 1.70
CA SER A 63 -12.08 -28.70 2.33
C SER A 63 -11.75 -27.50 3.23
N ASP A 64 -12.66 -26.54 3.36
CA ASP A 64 -12.43 -25.31 4.14
C ASP A 64 -11.93 -25.61 5.57
N ASP A 65 -12.48 -26.63 6.23
CA ASP A 65 -12.04 -27.04 7.59
C ASP A 65 -10.61 -27.58 7.60
N GLU A 66 -10.21 -28.38 6.60
CA GLU A 66 -8.85 -28.96 6.52
C GLU A 66 -7.80 -27.93 6.11
N ALA A 67 -8.18 -26.94 5.29
CA ALA A 67 -7.28 -25.84 4.94
C ALA A 67 -6.83 -25.11 6.21
N LEU A 68 -7.78 -24.78 7.10
CA LEU A 68 -7.57 -23.96 8.29
C LEU A 68 -6.83 -24.65 9.45
N GLU A 69 -6.60 -25.97 9.39
CA GLU A 69 -5.86 -26.67 10.45
C GLU A 69 -4.39 -26.24 10.50
N LYS A 70 -3.88 -25.96 11.70
CA LYS A 70 -2.47 -25.61 11.93
C LYS A 70 -1.62 -26.87 12.15
N SER A 71 -0.39 -26.90 11.64
CA SER A 71 0.56 -27.99 11.87
C SER A 71 1.10 -28.04 13.31
N GLU A 72 1.69 -29.18 13.70
CA GLU A 72 2.31 -29.32 15.03
C GLU A 72 3.48 -28.32 15.22
N GLY A 73 3.47 -27.60 16.34
CA GLY A 73 4.51 -26.63 16.70
C GLY A 73 4.28 -25.22 16.16
N VAL A 74 3.17 -24.98 15.45
CA VAL A 74 2.74 -23.67 14.99
C VAL A 74 1.91 -22.97 16.07
N MET A 75 2.14 -21.67 16.26
CA MET A 75 1.40 -20.84 17.21
C MET A 75 -0.02 -20.57 16.70
N THR A 76 -0.98 -20.54 17.63
CA THR A 76 -2.26 -19.85 17.42
C THR A 76 -2.04 -18.34 17.33
N TYR A 77 -2.99 -17.60 16.76
CA TYR A 77 -2.89 -16.14 16.73
C TYR A 77 -2.79 -15.55 18.14
N ALA A 78 -3.56 -16.07 19.10
CA ALA A 78 -3.48 -15.62 20.50
C ALA A 78 -2.08 -15.82 21.11
N GLU A 79 -1.43 -16.95 20.84
CA GLU A 79 -0.05 -17.20 21.30
C GLU A 79 0.95 -16.25 20.63
N TYR A 80 0.79 -15.98 19.32
CA TYR A 80 1.59 -14.98 18.61
C TYR A 80 1.39 -13.57 19.17
N ALA A 81 0.14 -13.17 19.41
CA ALA A 81 -0.20 -11.86 19.96
C ALA A 81 0.40 -11.65 21.36
N GLU A 82 0.41 -12.69 22.19
CA GLU A 82 1.02 -12.69 23.53
C GLU A 82 2.56 -12.84 23.53
N ALA A 83 3.16 -13.31 22.43
CA ALA A 83 4.62 -13.44 22.32
C ALA A 83 5.32 -12.08 22.50
N ALA A 84 6.48 -12.08 23.14
CA ALA A 84 7.22 -10.85 23.36
C ALA A 84 7.88 -10.37 22.04
N ILE A 85 8.14 -9.07 21.95
CA ILE A 85 9.05 -8.55 20.94
C ILE A 85 10.41 -9.23 21.09
N ASP A 86 11.07 -9.49 19.97
CA ASP A 86 12.32 -10.25 19.80
C ASP A 86 12.21 -11.78 20.05
N ASP A 87 11.02 -12.32 20.36
CA ASP A 87 10.84 -13.78 20.42
C ASP A 87 10.73 -14.37 19.00
N GLU A 88 11.27 -15.59 18.85
CA GLU A 88 11.06 -16.39 17.64
C GLU A 88 9.59 -16.85 17.58
N VAL A 89 8.96 -16.66 16.44
CA VAL A 89 7.57 -17.01 16.17
C VAL A 89 7.49 -17.93 14.97
N VAL A 90 6.59 -18.93 15.05
CA VAL A 90 6.29 -19.86 13.97
C VAL A 90 4.78 -19.85 13.76
N ILE A 91 4.34 -19.33 12.62
CA ILE A 91 2.92 -19.16 12.28
C ILE A 91 2.62 -19.86 10.95
N GLU A 92 1.36 -20.24 10.75
CA GLU A 92 0.83 -20.62 9.44
C GLU A 92 -0.33 -19.69 9.12
N ALA A 93 -0.27 -19.01 8.00
CA ALA A 93 -1.29 -18.05 7.61
C ALA A 93 -1.41 -18.02 6.08
N TYR A 94 -2.37 -17.26 5.58
CA TYR A 94 -2.65 -17.16 4.16
C TYR A 94 -2.26 -15.79 3.64
N VAL A 95 -1.56 -15.77 2.52
CA VAL A 95 -1.20 -14.52 1.83
C VAL A 95 -2.47 -13.78 1.45
N GLN A 96 -2.64 -12.53 1.88
CA GLN A 96 -3.77 -11.69 1.50
C GLN A 96 -3.37 -10.59 0.52
N ALA A 97 -2.14 -10.07 0.63
CA ALA A 97 -1.60 -9.15 -0.36
C ALA A 97 -0.07 -9.14 -0.34
N LYS A 98 0.51 -8.76 -1.48
CA LYS A 98 1.96 -8.58 -1.64
C LYS A 98 2.30 -7.10 -1.71
N GLN A 99 2.88 -6.56 -0.64
CA GLN A 99 3.19 -5.14 -0.55
C GLN A 99 4.45 -4.76 -1.30
N SER A 100 5.52 -5.56 -1.21
CA SER A 100 6.71 -5.30 -2.01
C SER A 100 7.63 -6.50 -2.26
N TRP A 101 8.48 -6.40 -3.30
CA TRP A 101 9.59 -7.32 -3.54
C TRP A 101 10.87 -6.64 -4.06
N TRP A 102 11.99 -6.86 -3.37
CA TRP A 102 13.27 -6.26 -3.75
C TRP A 102 14.42 -7.03 -3.11
N GLU A 103 15.56 -7.14 -3.81
CA GLU A 103 16.78 -7.78 -3.27
C GLU A 103 16.54 -9.15 -2.61
N ASP A 104 15.72 -10.00 -3.25
CA ASP A 104 15.31 -11.33 -2.74
C ASP A 104 14.57 -11.27 -1.39
N LYS A 105 13.78 -10.22 -1.18
CA LYS A 105 12.94 -10.02 0.00
C LYS A 105 11.54 -9.61 -0.39
N ALA A 106 10.54 -10.18 0.29
CA ALA A 106 9.14 -9.87 0.13
C ALA A 106 8.56 -9.23 1.40
N THR A 107 7.68 -8.26 1.22
CA THR A 107 6.82 -7.76 2.28
C THR A 107 5.37 -8.13 1.95
N VAL A 108 4.70 -8.82 2.87
CA VAL A 108 3.39 -9.43 2.61
C VAL A 108 2.46 -9.30 3.81
N TYR A 109 1.18 -9.08 3.51
CA TYR A 109 0.09 -9.21 4.47
C TYR A 109 -0.37 -10.66 4.52
N LEU A 110 -0.43 -11.23 5.72
CA LEU A 110 -0.94 -12.58 5.95
C LEU A 110 -2.11 -12.51 6.92
N GLN A 111 -3.05 -13.44 6.79
CA GLN A 111 -4.18 -13.54 7.70
C GLN A 111 -4.59 -15.00 7.90
N ASP A 112 -5.13 -15.29 9.08
CA ASP A 112 -5.90 -16.49 9.36
C ASP A 112 -7.26 -16.08 9.97
N PRO A 113 -8.19 -17.02 10.25
CA PRO A 113 -9.50 -16.66 10.79
C PRO A 113 -9.48 -15.94 12.15
N ASP A 114 -8.38 -16.02 12.90
CA ASP A 114 -8.25 -15.47 14.24
C ASP A 114 -7.52 -14.11 14.27
N GLY A 115 -6.74 -13.77 13.24
CA GLY A 115 -6.06 -12.48 13.13
C GLY A 115 -5.08 -12.36 11.96
N ALA A 116 -4.36 -11.24 11.90
CA ALA A 116 -3.44 -10.91 10.82
C ALA A 116 -1.98 -10.72 11.27
N TYR A 117 -1.08 -10.85 10.31
CA TYR A 117 0.35 -10.79 10.47
C TYR A 117 0.93 -9.96 9.32
N PHE A 118 1.93 -9.15 9.62
CA PHE A 118 2.69 -8.42 8.62
C PHE A 118 4.12 -8.98 8.59
N CYS A 119 4.53 -9.56 7.47
CA CYS A 119 5.90 -10.06 7.31
C CYS A 119 6.70 -9.02 6.53
N TYR A 120 7.67 -8.39 7.18
CA TYR A 120 8.49 -7.35 6.59
C TYR A 120 9.84 -7.91 6.16
N ASP A 121 10.23 -7.65 4.90
CA ASP A 121 11.53 -8.04 4.34
C ASP A 121 11.86 -9.55 4.52
N MET A 122 10.84 -10.41 4.43
CA MET A 122 10.97 -11.87 4.50
C MET A 122 11.83 -12.41 3.35
N GLU A 123 12.77 -13.30 3.63
CA GLU A 123 13.62 -13.93 2.61
C GLU A 123 12.75 -14.65 1.56
N CYS A 124 12.84 -14.21 0.31
CA CYS A 124 11.97 -14.67 -0.76
C CYS A 124 12.62 -14.44 -2.13
N SER A 125 13.00 -15.52 -2.82
CA SER A 125 13.47 -15.42 -4.20
C SER A 125 12.35 -14.93 -5.14
N GLU A 126 12.70 -14.46 -6.34
CA GLU A 126 11.70 -14.10 -7.37
C GLU A 126 10.78 -15.28 -7.72
N GLU A 127 11.36 -16.48 -7.84
CA GLU A 127 10.61 -17.73 -8.12
C GLU A 127 9.62 -18.04 -7.00
N ASP A 128 10.01 -17.90 -5.74
CA ASP A 128 9.11 -18.14 -4.61
C ASP A 128 8.06 -17.02 -4.46
N TYR A 129 8.42 -15.77 -4.78
CA TYR A 129 7.49 -14.62 -4.72
C TYR A 129 6.34 -14.75 -5.72
N ASP A 130 6.61 -15.32 -6.89
CA ASP A 130 5.59 -15.65 -7.89
C ASP A 130 4.59 -16.72 -7.39
N LEU A 131 4.99 -17.54 -6.42
CA LEU A 131 4.12 -18.55 -5.78
C LEU A 131 3.25 -17.98 -4.65
N LEU A 132 3.58 -16.80 -4.11
CA LEU A 132 2.81 -16.12 -3.07
C LEU A 132 1.55 -15.44 -3.64
N VAL A 133 0.63 -16.24 -4.18
CA VAL A 133 -0.66 -15.75 -4.68
C VAL A 133 -1.66 -15.51 -3.55
N GLU A 134 -2.64 -14.63 -3.76
CA GLU A 134 -3.71 -14.39 -2.78
C GLU A 134 -4.39 -15.71 -2.39
N GLY A 135 -4.54 -15.88 -1.09
CA GLY A 135 -5.06 -17.05 -0.42
C GLY A 135 -4.08 -18.21 -0.25
N GLN A 136 -2.85 -18.15 -0.77
CA GLN A 136 -1.87 -19.23 -0.59
C GLN A 136 -1.48 -19.40 0.88
N LYS A 137 -1.62 -20.61 1.43
CA LYS A 137 -1.14 -20.92 2.77
C LYS A 137 0.38 -21.01 2.80
N ILE A 138 0.99 -20.36 3.79
CA ILE A 138 2.42 -20.45 4.06
C ILE A 138 2.68 -20.64 5.54
N LYS A 139 3.77 -21.32 5.85
CA LYS A 139 4.34 -21.40 7.19
C LYS A 139 5.52 -20.45 7.28
N VAL A 140 5.50 -19.52 8.23
CA VAL A 140 6.54 -18.52 8.43
C VAL A 140 7.26 -18.78 9.75
N THR A 141 8.59 -18.74 9.71
CA THR A 141 9.45 -18.72 10.91
C THR A 141 10.29 -17.45 10.87
N GLY A 142 10.21 -16.63 11.93
CA GLY A 142 10.94 -15.38 12.04
C GLY A 142 10.91 -14.83 13.47
N PHE A 143 11.11 -13.53 13.62
CA PHE A 143 11.10 -12.86 14.93
C PHE A 143 10.03 -11.79 14.97
N LYS A 144 9.27 -11.74 16.07
CA LYS A 144 8.30 -10.67 16.29
C LYS A 144 9.04 -9.36 16.55
N SER A 145 8.68 -8.31 15.82
CA SER A 145 9.23 -6.96 15.95
C SER A 145 8.10 -5.95 16.06
N GLU A 146 8.45 -4.71 16.38
CA GLU A 146 7.56 -3.55 16.36
C GLU A 146 8.30 -2.36 15.78
N TRP A 147 7.67 -1.70 14.80
CA TRP A 147 8.18 -0.48 14.21
C TRP A 147 7.09 0.58 14.12
N SER A 148 7.28 1.70 14.83
CA SER A 148 6.34 2.84 14.84
C SER A 148 4.90 2.47 15.21
N GLY A 149 4.74 1.42 16.02
CA GLY A 149 3.46 0.89 16.48
C GLY A 149 2.92 -0.29 15.67
N GLU A 150 3.49 -0.61 14.51
CA GLU A 150 3.10 -1.78 13.72
C GLU A 150 3.85 -3.02 14.21
N VAL A 151 3.09 -4.06 14.54
CA VAL A 151 3.62 -5.37 14.89
C VAL A 151 3.92 -6.13 13.61
N GLU A 152 5.13 -6.65 13.51
CA GLU A 152 5.66 -7.26 12.30
C GLU A 152 6.41 -8.56 12.62
N ILE A 153 6.68 -9.37 11.59
CA ILE A 153 7.58 -10.52 11.63
C ILE A 153 8.74 -10.22 10.68
N ILE A 154 9.95 -10.19 11.24
CA ILE A 154 11.20 -9.87 10.53
C ILE A 154 12.16 -11.06 10.54
N ASP A 155 13.25 -10.95 9.78
CA ASP A 155 14.27 -12.00 9.62
C ASP A 155 13.63 -13.37 9.33
N ALA A 156 12.57 -13.33 8.52
CA ALA A 156 11.66 -14.44 8.32
C ALA A 156 12.05 -15.29 7.11
N THR A 157 11.74 -16.58 7.20
CA THR A 157 11.77 -17.55 6.11
C THR A 157 10.40 -18.25 6.05
N PHE A 158 10.06 -18.84 4.92
CA PHE A 158 8.78 -19.53 4.78
C PHE A 158 8.85 -20.85 4.01
N GLU A 159 7.81 -21.65 4.20
CA GLU A 159 7.52 -22.87 3.45
C GLU A 159 6.10 -22.74 2.87
N ILE A 160 5.92 -23.09 1.59
CA ILE A 160 4.59 -23.18 0.96
C ILE A 160 3.89 -24.43 1.51
N GLU A 161 2.64 -24.27 1.95
CA GLU A 161 1.82 -25.34 2.50
C GLU A 161 0.57 -25.57 1.64
N ASP A 162 -0.05 -26.75 1.77
CA ASP A 162 -1.34 -27.02 1.14
C ASP A 162 -2.45 -26.25 1.87
N GLY A 163 -3.20 -25.42 1.15
CA GLY A 163 -4.34 -24.68 1.68
C GLY A 163 -4.62 -23.41 0.89
N LEU A 164 -5.90 -23.06 0.79
CA LEU A 164 -6.34 -21.82 0.16
C LEU A 164 -7.43 -21.17 1.00
N TRP A 165 -7.24 -19.93 1.40
CA TRP A 165 -8.26 -19.14 2.10
C TRP A 165 -8.01 -17.64 1.93
N ILE A 166 -9.05 -16.91 1.53
CA ILE A 166 -9.04 -15.46 1.36
C ILE A 166 -9.94 -14.87 2.44
N SER A 167 -9.44 -13.87 3.16
CA SER A 167 -10.24 -13.19 4.18
C SER A 167 -11.28 -12.29 3.53
N GLU A 168 -12.48 -12.29 4.12
CA GLU A 168 -13.44 -11.20 3.89
C GLU A 168 -12.98 -9.98 4.69
N PRO A 169 -13.12 -8.75 4.16
CA PRO A 169 -12.78 -7.55 4.91
C PRO A 169 -13.66 -7.42 6.15
N VAL A 170 -13.05 -7.01 7.26
CA VAL A 170 -13.77 -6.67 8.49
C VAL A 170 -14.23 -5.21 8.41
N ASP A 171 -15.54 -4.98 8.53
CA ASP A 171 -16.08 -3.62 8.61
C ASP A 171 -15.57 -2.92 9.89
N ALA A 172 -14.77 -1.87 9.68
CA ALA A 172 -14.13 -1.09 10.71
C ALA A 172 -14.67 0.35 10.79
N THR A 173 -15.75 0.66 10.06
CA THR A 173 -16.33 2.02 9.97
C THR A 173 -16.65 2.57 11.36
N ASP A 174 -17.37 1.80 12.18
CA ASP A 174 -17.76 2.19 13.55
C ASP A 174 -16.58 2.28 14.54
N LEU A 175 -15.38 1.82 14.15
CA LEU A 175 -14.17 1.85 14.99
C LEU A 175 -13.27 3.05 14.70
N LEU A 176 -13.55 3.82 13.65
CA LEU A 176 -12.81 5.04 13.36
C LEU A 176 -12.82 6.00 14.55
N GLY A 177 -11.64 6.51 14.92
CA GLY A 177 -11.46 7.41 16.06
C GLY A 177 -11.54 6.75 17.44
N THR A 178 -11.70 5.41 17.52
CA THR A 178 -11.76 4.65 18.78
C THR A 178 -10.40 4.04 19.14
N ASP A 179 -10.21 3.68 20.42
CA ASP A 179 -9.00 3.00 20.88
C ASP A 179 -8.96 1.54 20.40
N GLU A 180 -10.12 0.97 20.07
CA GLU A 180 -10.31 -0.43 19.67
C GLU A 180 -9.89 -0.73 18.21
N LEU A 181 -9.71 0.29 17.36
CA LEU A 181 -9.29 0.08 15.96
C LEU A 181 -7.95 -0.66 15.84
N ILE A 182 -7.05 -0.48 16.81
CA ILE A 182 -5.76 -1.17 16.88
C ILE A 182 -5.90 -2.70 16.93
N ASP A 183 -7.02 -3.23 17.44
CA ASP A 183 -7.24 -4.67 17.53
C ASP A 183 -7.41 -5.30 16.12
N LEU A 184 -7.62 -4.48 15.09
CA LEU A 184 -7.69 -4.89 13.68
C LEU A 184 -6.37 -4.67 12.93
N GLN A 185 -5.27 -4.33 13.60
CA GLN A 185 -3.98 -4.08 12.94
C GLN A 185 -3.57 -5.25 12.03
N ASN A 186 -3.07 -4.91 10.85
CA ASN A 186 -2.66 -5.75 9.72
C ASN A 186 -3.80 -6.51 9.04
N GLN A 187 -5.04 -6.43 9.52
CA GLN A 187 -6.17 -7.13 8.93
C GLN A 187 -6.64 -6.44 7.65
N ARG A 188 -7.25 -7.24 6.77
CA ARG A 188 -8.07 -6.72 5.69
C ARG A 188 -9.34 -6.10 6.30
N VAL A 189 -9.58 -4.83 6.02
CA VAL A 189 -10.69 -4.04 6.57
C VAL A 189 -11.46 -3.32 5.47
N SER A 190 -12.70 -2.93 5.79
CA SER A 190 -13.50 -2.03 4.96
C SER A 190 -14.01 -0.84 5.78
N PHE A 191 -14.18 0.29 5.10
CA PHE A 191 -14.81 1.49 5.62
C PHE A 191 -15.86 1.96 4.62
N SER A 192 -17.07 2.20 5.08
CA SER A 192 -18.22 2.50 4.21
C SER A 192 -18.70 3.93 4.36
N GLU A 193 -19.34 4.43 3.30
CA GLU A 193 -19.99 5.75 3.26
C GLU A 193 -19.03 6.91 3.63
N MET A 194 -17.77 6.80 3.25
CA MET A 194 -16.72 7.78 3.52
C MET A 194 -16.77 8.91 2.49
N THR A 195 -16.73 10.17 2.92
CA THR A 195 -16.73 11.33 2.00
C THR A 195 -15.30 11.72 1.64
N VAL A 196 -14.99 11.87 0.34
CA VAL A 196 -13.68 12.32 -0.13
C VAL A 196 -13.47 13.79 0.21
N VAL A 197 -12.39 14.10 0.92
CA VAL A 197 -11.98 15.47 1.27
C VAL A 197 -10.86 15.95 0.36
N SER A 198 -9.85 15.10 0.12
CA SER A 198 -8.73 15.45 -0.76
C SER A 198 -8.00 14.23 -1.29
N VAL A 199 -7.40 14.38 -2.46
CA VAL A 199 -6.52 13.40 -3.11
C VAL A 199 -5.20 14.07 -3.46
N GLU A 200 -4.09 13.54 -2.96
CA GLU A 200 -2.75 14.11 -3.12
C GLU A 200 -1.71 13.06 -3.51
N PHE A 201 -0.89 13.35 -4.52
CA PHE A 201 0.28 12.53 -4.83
C PHE A 201 1.44 12.86 -3.88
N LYS A 202 2.13 11.84 -3.34
CA LYS A 202 3.27 12.00 -2.41
C LYS A 202 4.33 13.00 -2.87
N ASN A 203 4.65 13.04 -4.17
CA ASN A 203 5.59 14.00 -4.76
C ASN A 203 4.92 14.92 -5.80
N GLU A 204 3.62 15.19 -5.66
CA GLU A 204 2.86 16.11 -6.53
C GLU A 204 2.83 15.68 -8.02
N GLN A 205 3.12 14.40 -8.33
CA GLN A 205 3.18 13.86 -9.70
C GLN A 205 2.57 12.45 -9.75
N PRO A 206 1.95 12.05 -10.88
CA PRO A 206 1.53 10.67 -11.09
C PRO A 206 2.71 9.68 -11.12
N GLY A 207 2.46 8.43 -10.72
CA GLY A 207 3.47 7.37 -10.60
C GLY A 207 4.12 7.28 -9.22
N ASP A 208 3.46 7.82 -8.20
CA ASP A 208 3.84 7.81 -6.80
C ASP A 208 2.63 7.42 -5.94
N ASP A 209 2.84 7.16 -4.65
CA ASP A 209 1.74 6.89 -3.71
C ASP A 209 0.71 8.03 -3.73
N ILE A 210 -0.56 7.67 -3.60
CA ILE A 210 -1.69 8.60 -3.52
C ILE A 210 -2.21 8.58 -2.08
N TYR A 211 -2.17 9.73 -1.42
CA TYR A 211 -2.85 9.94 -0.14
C TYR A 211 -4.26 10.42 -0.40
N VAL A 212 -5.21 9.79 0.26
CA VAL A 212 -6.63 10.13 0.20
C VAL A 212 -7.08 10.48 1.61
N THR A 213 -7.55 11.70 1.80
CA THR A 213 -8.20 12.11 3.04
C THR A 213 -9.69 11.88 2.87
N LEU A 214 -10.25 11.06 3.74
CA LEU A 214 -11.68 10.77 3.78
C LEU A 214 -12.27 11.25 5.10
N SER A 215 -13.54 11.63 5.11
CA SER A 215 -14.26 12.01 6.32
C SER A 215 -15.47 11.15 6.60
N LEU A 216 -15.77 11.03 7.89
CA LEU A 216 -17.00 10.44 8.43
C LEU A 216 -17.42 11.32 9.61
N ASP A 217 -18.67 11.76 9.64
CA ASP A 217 -19.23 12.61 10.71
C ASP A 217 -18.40 13.88 11.05
N ASP A 218 -17.86 14.56 10.03
CA ASP A 218 -16.98 15.74 10.14
C ASP A 218 -15.56 15.45 10.69
N GLU A 219 -15.20 14.20 10.96
CA GLU A 219 -13.84 13.78 11.30
C GLU A 219 -13.07 13.25 10.07
N GLU A 220 -11.80 13.65 9.93
CA GLU A 220 -10.94 13.29 8.80
C GLU A 220 -9.95 12.16 9.16
N TYR A 221 -9.70 11.28 8.19
CA TYR A 221 -8.86 10.10 8.29
C TYR A 221 -7.98 9.96 7.05
N GLU A 222 -6.73 9.53 7.24
CA GLU A 222 -5.73 9.40 6.18
C GLU A 222 -5.67 7.95 5.66
N PHE A 223 -5.74 7.81 4.33
CA PHE A 223 -5.61 6.56 3.61
C PHE A 223 -4.51 6.69 2.55
N CYS A 224 -3.89 5.58 2.18
CA CYS A 224 -2.79 5.57 1.22
C CYS A 224 -3.02 4.47 0.18
N LEU A 225 -3.02 4.81 -1.10
CA LEU A 225 -2.69 3.87 -2.16
C LEU A 225 -1.18 3.89 -2.34
N GLU A 226 -0.50 2.83 -1.93
CA GLU A 226 0.91 2.66 -2.24
C GLU A 226 1.10 2.22 -3.68
N TYR A 227 1.93 2.95 -4.43
CA TYR A 227 2.18 2.65 -5.85
C TYR A 227 2.84 1.28 -6.02
N TYR A 228 3.64 0.84 -5.06
CA TYR A 228 4.25 -0.48 -5.15
C TYR A 228 3.18 -1.58 -5.03
N LEU A 229 2.23 -1.43 -4.11
CA LEU A 229 1.20 -2.44 -3.83
C LEU A 229 0.19 -2.57 -4.98
N ASN A 230 -0.20 -1.44 -5.59
CA ASN A 230 -1.33 -1.41 -6.54
C ASN A 230 -1.10 -0.58 -7.80
N GLY A 231 0.08 0.02 -7.99
CA GLY A 231 0.34 0.95 -9.09
C GLY A 231 0.52 0.32 -10.46
N ASP A 232 0.61 -1.01 -10.54
CA ASP A 232 0.59 -1.77 -11.79
C ASP A 232 -0.83 -2.05 -12.30
N ASP A 233 -1.84 -1.97 -11.42
CA ASP A 233 -3.25 -1.88 -11.81
C ASP A 233 -3.60 -0.44 -12.22
N ALA A 234 -3.43 -0.16 -13.52
CA ALA A 234 -3.70 1.16 -14.08
C ALA A 234 -5.16 1.60 -13.90
N ASP A 235 -6.13 0.68 -13.96
CA ASP A 235 -7.55 1.03 -13.85
C ASP A 235 -7.88 1.44 -12.41
N PHE A 236 -7.34 0.73 -11.42
CA PHE A 236 -7.51 1.06 -10.01
C PHE A 236 -6.74 2.33 -9.60
N TYR A 237 -5.48 2.45 -10.03
CA TYR A 237 -4.69 3.67 -9.78
C TYR A 237 -5.36 4.91 -10.40
N ASP A 238 -5.83 4.80 -11.65
CA ASP A 238 -6.55 5.90 -12.31
C ASP A 238 -7.86 6.22 -11.57
N LEU A 239 -8.62 5.22 -11.11
CA LEU A 239 -9.83 5.43 -10.31
C LEU A 239 -9.54 6.29 -9.07
N VAL A 240 -8.59 5.87 -8.23
CA VAL A 240 -8.27 6.58 -6.98
C VAL A 240 -7.72 7.98 -7.25
N SER A 241 -6.91 8.14 -8.29
CA SER A 241 -6.34 9.44 -8.67
C SER A 241 -7.36 10.48 -9.16
N ASN A 242 -8.55 10.03 -9.59
CA ASN A 242 -9.61 10.87 -10.15
C ASN A 242 -10.81 11.03 -9.20
N LEU A 243 -10.73 10.56 -7.94
CA LEU A 243 -11.75 10.86 -6.94
C LEU A 243 -11.83 12.38 -6.72
N GLU A 244 -13.05 12.90 -6.62
CA GLU A 244 -13.31 14.33 -6.45
C GLU A 244 -13.76 14.62 -5.01
N GLU A 245 -13.47 15.83 -4.52
CA GLU A 245 -13.98 16.30 -3.23
C GLU A 245 -15.51 16.21 -3.22
N GLY A 246 -16.07 15.56 -2.20
CA GLY A 246 -17.51 15.31 -2.06
C GLY A 246 -18.00 13.97 -2.60
N ASP A 247 -17.17 13.18 -3.30
CA ASP A 247 -17.53 11.81 -3.64
C ASP A 247 -17.74 10.98 -2.37
N VAL A 248 -18.76 10.12 -2.35
CA VAL A 248 -18.98 9.15 -1.28
C VAL A 248 -18.47 7.79 -1.75
N VAL A 249 -17.57 7.19 -0.98
CA VAL A 249 -16.87 5.96 -1.33
C VAL A 249 -16.94 4.92 -0.23
N ASP A 250 -16.96 3.66 -0.65
CA ASP A 250 -16.57 2.52 0.18
C ASP A 250 -15.13 2.16 -0.15
N VAL A 251 -14.30 1.93 0.87
CA VAL A 251 -12.89 1.59 0.71
C VAL A 251 -12.55 0.27 1.41
N GLU A 252 -11.79 -0.58 0.75
CA GLU A 252 -11.17 -1.76 1.36
C GLU A 252 -9.66 -1.64 1.33
N GLY A 253 -9.00 -2.25 2.30
CA GLY A 253 -7.56 -2.22 2.39
C GLY A 253 -6.99 -3.04 3.53
N PHE A 254 -5.71 -2.83 3.79
CA PHE A 254 -5.02 -3.39 4.95
C PHE A 254 -4.74 -2.29 5.96
N LEU A 255 -5.23 -2.47 7.18
CA LEU A 255 -5.00 -1.53 8.27
C LEU A 255 -3.57 -1.67 8.78
N TYR A 256 -2.75 -0.64 8.69
CA TYR A 256 -1.36 -0.64 9.14
C TYR A 256 -1.11 0.48 10.14
N TRP A 257 0.08 0.51 10.75
CA TRP A 257 0.40 1.48 11.77
C TRP A 257 1.69 2.24 11.51
N TYR A 258 1.61 3.56 11.60
CA TYR A 258 2.80 4.40 11.63
C TYR A 258 2.51 5.63 12.47
N GLU A 259 2.85 5.55 13.76
CA GLU A 259 2.49 6.54 14.78
C GLU A 259 0.96 6.78 14.91
N GLY A 260 0.13 5.85 14.41
CA GLY A 260 -1.34 5.91 14.38
C GLY A 260 -1.93 4.97 13.31
N PRO A 261 -3.27 4.78 13.30
CA PRO A 261 -3.96 3.98 12.29
C PRO A 261 -3.79 4.61 10.91
N ASN A 262 -3.48 3.79 9.91
CA ASN A 262 -3.49 4.14 8.50
C ASN A 262 -4.04 2.94 7.71
N THR A 263 -4.44 3.14 6.46
CA THR A 263 -4.94 2.04 5.62
C THR A 263 -4.29 2.06 4.24
N HIS A 264 -3.71 0.92 3.83
CA HIS A 264 -3.32 0.69 2.45
C HIS A 264 -4.54 0.31 1.63
N ILE A 265 -5.02 1.22 0.79
CA ILE A 265 -6.21 1.02 -0.05
C ILE A 265 -5.89 -0.01 -1.13
N THR A 266 -6.72 -1.05 -1.24
CA THR A 266 -6.67 -2.07 -2.30
C THR A 266 -7.96 -2.13 -3.11
N SER A 267 -9.02 -1.47 -2.65
CA SER A 267 -10.25 -1.30 -3.43
C SER A 267 -10.95 0.00 -3.05
N VAL A 268 -11.60 0.63 -4.02
CA VAL A 268 -12.49 1.78 -3.85
C VAL A 268 -13.72 1.56 -4.70
N THR A 269 -14.89 1.79 -4.14
CA THR A 269 -16.16 1.84 -4.86
C THR A 269 -16.79 3.20 -4.65
N VAL A 270 -17.05 3.94 -5.73
CA VAL A 270 -17.83 5.19 -5.66
C VAL A 270 -19.30 4.83 -5.50
N VAL A 271 -19.86 5.21 -4.35
CA VAL A 271 -21.27 4.97 -3.96
C VAL A 271 -22.15 6.08 -4.52
N GLU A 272 -21.71 7.33 -4.38
CA GLU A 272 -22.38 8.53 -4.90
C GLU A 272 -21.31 9.50 -5.39
N SER A 273 -21.46 10.06 -6.59
CA SER A 273 -20.53 11.08 -7.07
C SER A 273 -20.95 12.46 -6.58
N ALA A 274 -19.98 13.34 -6.34
CA ALA A 274 -20.24 14.74 -5.97
C ALA A 274 -21.20 15.44 -6.96
N SER A 275 -21.14 15.07 -8.24
CA SER A 275 -22.01 15.62 -9.28
C SER A 275 -23.46 15.13 -9.23
N ASP A 276 -23.71 13.94 -8.68
CA ASP A 276 -25.06 13.38 -8.54
C ASP A 276 -25.83 14.00 -7.36
N ALA A 277 -25.10 14.48 -6.33
CA ALA A 277 -25.69 15.13 -5.15
C ALA A 277 -26.30 16.51 -5.48
N GLU A 278 -25.66 17.31 -6.35
CA GLU A 278 -26.17 18.64 -6.73
C GLU A 278 -27.47 18.57 -7.57
N ASP A 279 -27.65 17.53 -8.39
CA ASP A 279 -28.86 17.36 -9.21
C ASP A 279 -30.11 16.97 -8.37
N ASN A 280 -29.92 16.49 -7.14
CA ASN A 280 -31.02 16.05 -6.27
C ASN A 280 -31.55 17.18 -5.37
N GLU A 281 -30.73 18.19 -5.03
CA GLU A 281 -31.18 19.38 -4.29
C GLU A 281 -32.04 20.32 -5.16
N ASP A 282 -31.78 20.41 -6.47
CA ASP A 282 -32.51 21.30 -7.40
C ASP A 282 -33.90 20.73 -7.78
N ALA A 283 -34.17 19.45 -7.49
CA ALA A 283 -35.46 18.82 -7.75
C ALA A 283 -36.54 19.15 -6.69
N ASP A 284 -36.13 19.47 -5.46
CA ASP A 284 -37.05 19.75 -4.34
C ASP A 284 -37.48 21.23 -4.25
N GLU A 285 -36.81 22.16 -4.97
CA GLU A 285 -37.22 23.58 -5.02
C GLU A 285 -38.28 23.91 -6.08
N VAL A 286 -38.57 23.02 -7.05
CA VAL A 286 -39.46 23.35 -8.19
C VAL A 286 -40.96 23.20 -7.87
N ASP A 287 -41.36 22.55 -6.77
CA ASP A 287 -42.79 22.29 -6.45
C ASP A 287 -43.44 23.31 -5.48
N ALA A 288 -42.74 24.41 -5.13
CA ALA A 288 -43.24 25.39 -4.16
C ALA A 288 -43.82 26.69 -4.76
N GLU A 289 -43.64 26.96 -6.06
CA GLU A 289 -44.10 28.23 -6.68
C GLU A 289 -45.09 28.06 -7.84
N GLU A 290 -46.16 27.27 -7.66
CA GLU A 290 -47.34 27.43 -8.53
C GLU A 290 -48.65 27.17 -7.77
N THR A 291 -49.08 28.09 -6.90
CA THR A 291 -50.52 28.34 -6.66
C THR A 291 -50.74 29.64 -5.87
N THR A 292 -50.92 30.77 -6.53
CA THR A 292 -51.96 31.77 -6.18
C THR A 292 -52.00 32.89 -7.22
N ASP A 293 -52.75 32.72 -8.30
CA ASP A 293 -53.49 33.83 -8.90
C ASP A 293 -54.64 33.28 -9.75
N GLU A 294 -55.87 33.39 -9.25
CA GLU A 294 -57.08 33.74 -10.04
C GLU A 294 -58.36 33.57 -9.20
N SER A 295 -58.96 34.69 -8.78
CA SER A 295 -60.41 34.90 -8.72
C SER A 295 -60.66 36.41 -8.54
N VAL A 296 -60.83 37.18 -9.61
CA VAL A 296 -62.06 37.42 -10.40
C VAL A 296 -63.10 38.31 -9.69
N GLU A 297 -63.21 39.51 -10.30
CA GLU A 297 -64.37 40.39 -10.54
C GLU A 297 -64.95 41.37 -9.49
N GLU A 298 -64.89 42.63 -9.93
CA GLU A 298 -65.83 43.75 -9.79
C GLU A 298 -67.25 43.44 -9.30
N SER A 299 -67.75 44.29 -8.41
CA SER A 299 -69.09 44.89 -8.60
C SER A 299 -69.17 46.28 -7.98
N GLU A 300 -69.50 47.25 -8.82
CA GLU A 300 -70.03 48.57 -8.49
C GLU A 300 -71.34 48.45 -7.68
N GLU A 301 -71.54 49.30 -6.67
CA GLU A 301 -72.64 50.29 -6.59
C GLU A 301 -72.76 50.92 -5.18
N ALA A 302 -73.00 52.25 -5.21
CA ALA A 302 -73.58 53.15 -4.19
C ALA A 302 -72.75 53.59 -2.97
#